data_AF-A0AAV2BYJ6-F1
#
_entry.id   AF-A0AAV2BYJ6-F1
#
_cell.length_a   1.000
_cell.length_b   1.000
_cell.length_c   1.000
_cell.angle_alpha   90.00
_cell.angle_beta   90.00
_cell.angle_gamma   90.00
#
_symmetry.space_group_name_H-M   'P 1'
#
loop_
_entity.id
_entity.type
_entity.pdbx_description
1 polymer ?
#
loop_
_entity_poly.entity_id
_entity_poly.type
_entity_poly.pdbx_seq_one_letter_code
_entity_poly.pdbx_strand_id
1 'polypeptide(L)'
;MIEAEELMKAAAELKTKYKGLPSLGDAIKEHLLQKTNESFYSYRHLANELMKIYCSGVNVISQLEQDLAIRKDANEKPVKNIETPVMAALANETYDIMQKLRLLLLLILYKKGVTKQNFDHIVRSSGIRLSDASTITNILHLDIDIFRPGHCEPFDPYVAQYTDPSRVKYKQSRWSPLLKNVILSAIDGKLSKDRFPFFNNDKGQELTPIERTGYWCVDKKYENASRLFVFIVGGATYSEMRCAYEVMQDYTGWEIFIIPSLIRN
;
A
#
# COMPACT_ATOMS: atom_id res chain seq x y z
N MET A 1 -18.55 -17.90 19.91
CA MET A 1 -19.10 -19.25 20.17
C MET A 1 -18.40 -20.32 19.33
N ILE A 2 -18.15 -20.08 18.04
CA ILE A 2 -17.53 -21.07 17.11
C ILE A 2 -16.13 -21.52 17.58
N GLU A 3 -15.26 -20.61 18.05
CA GLU A 3 -13.91 -20.97 18.53
C GLU A 3 -13.91 -21.85 19.80
N ALA A 4 -14.91 -21.70 20.67
CA ALA A 4 -14.99 -22.46 21.92
C ALA A 4 -15.43 -23.91 21.68
N GLU A 5 -16.34 -24.13 20.73
CA GLU A 5 -16.75 -25.47 20.30
C GLU A 5 -15.64 -26.20 19.55
N GLU A 6 -14.89 -25.52 18.68
CA GLU A 6 -13.73 -26.10 18.00
C GLU A 6 -12.62 -26.51 18.98
N LEU A 7 -12.33 -25.67 19.98
CA LEU A 7 -11.37 -25.99 21.05
C LEU A 7 -11.81 -27.19 21.90
N MET A 8 -13.10 -27.29 22.24
CA MET A 8 -13.66 -28.41 23.00
C MET A 8 -13.62 -29.72 22.22
N LYS A 9 -13.85 -29.66 20.90
CA LYS A 9 -13.78 -30.82 20.01
C LYS A 9 -12.34 -31.31 19.84
N ALA A 10 -11.38 -30.40 19.64
CA ALA A 10 -9.96 -30.72 19.61
C ALA A 10 -9.45 -31.31 20.93
N ALA A 11 -9.92 -30.78 22.07
CA ALA A 11 -9.58 -31.31 23.39
C ALA A 11 -10.12 -32.73 23.62
N ALA A 12 -11.32 -33.05 23.11
CA ALA A 12 -11.90 -34.39 23.19
C ALA A 12 -11.13 -35.41 22.34
N GLU A 13 -10.69 -35.02 21.15
CA GLU A 13 -9.87 -35.84 20.25
C GLU A 13 -8.46 -36.10 20.80
N LEU A 14 -7.87 -35.14 21.51
CA LEU A 14 -6.59 -35.32 22.20
C LEU A 14 -6.71 -36.24 23.43
N LYS A 15 -7.86 -36.18 24.13
CA LYS A 15 -8.12 -36.98 25.34
C LYS A 15 -8.29 -38.48 25.05
N THR A 16 -8.78 -38.84 23.87
CA THR A 16 -8.89 -40.24 23.43
C THR A 16 -7.55 -40.80 22.92
N LYS A 17 -6.67 -39.95 22.40
CA LYS A 17 -5.39 -40.33 21.78
C LYS A 17 -4.28 -40.66 22.77
N TYR A 18 -4.29 -40.06 23.96
CA TYR A 18 -3.28 -40.27 25.01
C TYR A 18 -3.92 -40.92 26.25
N LYS A 19 -4.05 -42.26 26.28
CA LYS A 19 -4.40 -42.97 27.53
C LYS A 19 -3.22 -42.91 28.51
N GLY A 20 -3.27 -41.91 29.39
CA GLY A 20 -2.25 -41.59 30.38
C GLY A 20 -1.85 -40.12 30.23
N LEU A 21 -2.70 -39.20 30.71
CA LEU A 21 -2.62 -37.78 30.33
C LEU A 21 -2.17 -36.87 31.48
N PRO A 22 -1.23 -35.93 31.21
CA PRO A 22 -1.11 -34.67 31.95
C PRO A 22 -2.43 -33.88 31.95
N SER A 23 -2.53 -32.85 32.80
CA SER A 23 -3.81 -32.16 33.06
C SER A 23 -4.45 -31.65 31.76
N LEU A 24 -5.79 -31.52 31.72
CA LEU A 24 -6.50 -30.94 30.56
C LEU A 24 -5.93 -29.57 30.15
N GLY A 25 -5.41 -28.81 31.11
CA GLY A 25 -4.72 -27.54 30.86
C GLY A 25 -3.40 -27.71 30.10
N ASP A 26 -2.67 -28.80 30.31
CA ASP A 26 -1.42 -29.09 29.60
C ASP A 26 -1.71 -29.52 28.14
N ALA A 27 -2.76 -30.31 27.92
CA ALA A 27 -3.22 -30.68 26.57
C ALA A 27 -3.71 -29.46 25.76
N ILE A 28 -4.41 -28.51 26.40
CA ILE A 28 -4.83 -27.25 25.77
C ILE A 28 -3.62 -26.37 25.45
N LYS A 29 -2.65 -26.25 26.37
CA LYS A 29 -1.40 -25.51 26.13
C LYS A 29 -0.61 -26.13 24.97
N GLU A 30 -0.51 -27.45 24.91
CA GLU A 30 0.17 -28.16 23.83
C GLU A 30 -0.51 -27.93 22.48
N HIS A 31 -1.85 -28.00 22.42
CA HIS A 31 -2.61 -27.70 21.20
C HIS A 31 -2.47 -26.23 20.75
N LEU A 32 -2.59 -25.27 21.68
CA LEU A 32 -2.37 -23.86 21.37
C LEU A 32 -0.95 -23.61 20.88
N LEU A 33 0.06 -24.22 21.54
CA LEU A 33 1.45 -24.15 21.12
C LEU A 33 1.63 -24.72 19.71
N GLN A 34 1.04 -25.86 19.40
CA GLN A 34 1.08 -26.47 18.08
C GLN A 34 0.46 -25.56 17.02
N LYS A 35 -0.72 -24.98 17.26
CA LYS A 35 -1.38 -24.02 16.35
C LYS A 35 -0.55 -22.75 16.14
N THR A 36 0.09 -22.24 17.21
CA THR A 36 1.02 -21.11 17.09
C THR A 36 2.28 -21.48 16.29
N ASN A 37 2.79 -22.69 16.47
CA ASN A 37 3.96 -23.19 15.74
C ASN A 37 3.65 -23.36 14.25
N GLU A 38 2.51 -23.94 13.90
CA GLU A 38 2.06 -24.06 12.50
C GLU A 38 1.98 -22.70 11.82
N SER A 39 1.31 -21.74 12.45
CA SER A 39 1.23 -20.36 11.95
C SER A 39 2.63 -19.74 11.79
N PHE A 40 3.51 -19.92 12.79
CA PHE A 40 4.88 -19.43 12.74
C PHE A 40 5.68 -20.04 11.58
N TYR A 41 5.58 -21.35 11.34
CA TYR A 41 6.24 -22.01 10.21
C TYR A 41 5.72 -21.50 8.87
N SER A 42 4.42 -21.30 8.73
CA SER A 42 3.83 -20.71 7.52
C SER A 42 4.36 -19.29 7.26
N TYR A 43 4.39 -18.42 8.28
CA TYR A 43 4.94 -17.06 8.14
C TYR A 43 6.44 -17.07 7.84
N ARG A 44 7.21 -17.96 8.48
CA ARG A 44 8.63 -18.13 8.21
C ARG A 44 8.89 -18.61 6.78
N HIS A 45 8.12 -19.58 6.30
CA HIS A 45 8.20 -20.05 4.93
C HIS A 45 7.90 -18.93 3.93
N LEU A 46 6.81 -18.19 4.14
CA LEU A 46 6.45 -17.04 3.32
C LEU A 46 7.58 -15.98 3.30
N ALA A 47 8.12 -15.62 4.46
CA ALA A 47 9.22 -14.65 4.55
C ALA A 47 10.47 -15.11 3.78
N ASN A 48 10.80 -16.41 3.84
CA ASN A 48 11.93 -16.97 3.10
C ASN A 48 11.70 -16.91 1.59
N GLU A 49 10.51 -17.26 1.09
CA GLU A 49 10.17 -17.17 -0.33
C GLU A 49 10.19 -15.72 -0.82
N LEU A 50 9.62 -14.79 -0.06
CA LEU A 50 9.67 -13.36 -0.36
C LEU A 50 11.12 -12.85 -0.45
N MET A 51 12.00 -13.31 0.45
CA MET A 51 13.40 -12.89 0.43
C MET A 51 14.15 -13.44 -0.79
N LYS A 52 13.84 -14.66 -1.25
CA LYS A 52 14.39 -15.22 -2.50
C LYS A 52 14.01 -14.36 -3.70
N ILE A 53 12.72 -14.03 -3.84
CA ILE A 53 12.20 -13.16 -4.91
C ILE A 53 12.82 -11.77 -4.81
N TYR A 54 12.98 -11.26 -3.59
CA TYR A 54 13.60 -9.96 -3.37
C TYR A 54 15.04 -9.91 -3.89
N CYS A 55 15.83 -10.93 -3.56
CA CYS A 55 17.23 -11.05 -3.97
C CYS A 55 17.42 -11.42 -5.45
N SER A 56 16.39 -11.90 -6.14
CA SER A 56 16.50 -12.28 -7.57
C SER A 56 16.52 -11.07 -8.52
N GLY A 57 16.36 -9.84 -8.00
CA GLY A 57 16.46 -8.60 -8.79
C GLY A 57 15.48 -7.51 -8.39
N VAL A 58 14.45 -7.83 -7.60
CA VAL A 58 13.47 -6.85 -7.11
C VAL A 58 14.13 -5.79 -6.23
N ASN A 59 15.20 -6.13 -5.50
CA ASN A 59 16.01 -5.19 -4.73
C ASN A 59 16.60 -4.06 -5.61
N VAL A 60 17.04 -4.36 -6.84
CA VAL A 60 17.59 -3.36 -7.77
C VAL A 60 16.47 -2.51 -8.36
N ILE A 61 15.40 -3.15 -8.85
CA ILE A 61 14.26 -2.44 -9.45
C ILE A 61 13.59 -1.53 -8.43
N SER A 62 13.35 -2.02 -7.20
CA SER A 62 12.72 -1.23 -6.15
C SER A 62 13.54 0.01 -5.78
N GLN A 63 14.87 -0.06 -5.82
CA GLN A 63 15.70 1.14 -5.62
C GLN A 63 15.46 2.19 -6.71
N LEU A 64 15.42 1.78 -7.99
CA LEU A 64 15.12 2.67 -9.11
C LEU A 64 13.69 3.24 -9.02
N GLU A 65 12.71 2.41 -8.66
CA GLU A 65 11.33 2.86 -8.45
C GLU A 65 11.24 3.94 -7.36
N GLN A 66 11.95 3.76 -6.24
CA GLN A 66 11.97 4.73 -5.15
C GLN A 66 12.64 6.04 -5.58
N ASP A 67 13.76 5.97 -6.30
CA ASP A 67 14.48 7.12 -6.82
C ASP A 67 13.63 7.92 -7.84
N LEU A 68 12.90 7.23 -8.71
CA LEU A 68 11.98 7.85 -9.66
C LEU A 68 10.76 8.48 -8.97
N ALA A 69 10.15 7.76 -8.03
CA ALA A 69 8.93 8.22 -7.39
C ALA A 69 9.20 9.46 -6.51
N ILE A 70 10.25 9.42 -5.69
CA ILE A 70 10.57 10.49 -4.72
C ILE A 70 11.39 11.62 -5.37
N ARG A 71 12.05 11.33 -6.49
CA ARG A 71 12.97 12.26 -7.19
C ARG A 71 14.23 12.59 -6.39
N LYS A 72 14.47 11.90 -5.27
CA LYS A 72 15.66 12.00 -4.42
C LYS A 72 16.27 10.61 -4.21
N ASP A 73 17.58 10.56 -4.04
CA ASP A 73 18.32 9.35 -3.70
C ASP A 73 18.15 8.99 -2.21
N ALA A 74 18.76 7.88 -1.78
CA ALA A 74 18.71 7.45 -0.38
C ALA A 74 19.38 8.40 0.62
N ASN A 75 20.10 9.43 0.13
CA ASN A 75 20.75 10.49 0.92
C ASN A 75 20.02 11.83 0.78
N GLU A 76 18.77 11.82 0.29
CA GLU A 76 17.92 12.99 0.03
C GLU A 76 18.44 13.96 -1.03
N LYS A 77 19.45 13.57 -1.83
CA LYS A 77 19.98 14.38 -2.91
C LYS A 77 19.14 14.20 -4.16
N PRO A 78 18.98 15.25 -4.99
CA PRO A 78 18.28 15.11 -6.26
C PRO A 78 18.98 14.07 -7.12
N VAL A 79 18.21 13.12 -7.65
CA VAL A 79 18.76 12.05 -8.47
C VAL A 79 19.24 12.63 -9.80
N LYS A 80 20.51 12.40 -10.14
CA LYS A 80 21.11 12.77 -11.43
C LYS A 80 21.33 11.51 -12.26
N ASN A 81 21.12 11.60 -13.57
CA ASN A 81 21.39 10.52 -14.53
C ASN A 81 20.63 9.20 -14.25
N ILE A 82 19.40 9.28 -13.73
CA ILE A 82 18.56 8.08 -13.46
C ILE A 82 18.17 7.32 -14.73
N GLU A 83 18.22 7.98 -15.89
CA GLU A 83 17.80 7.40 -17.17
C GLU A 83 18.68 6.22 -17.58
N THR A 84 20.00 6.34 -17.46
CA THR A 84 20.95 5.30 -17.85
C THR A 84 20.71 3.97 -17.12
N PRO A 85 20.68 3.93 -15.77
CA PRO A 85 20.41 2.67 -15.06
C PRO A 85 18.98 2.16 -15.29
N VAL A 86 17.99 3.04 -15.49
CA VAL A 86 16.63 2.62 -15.82
C VAL A 86 16.56 1.95 -17.20
N MET A 87 17.19 2.53 -18.23
CA MET A 87 17.22 1.93 -19.57
C MET A 87 17.98 0.60 -19.57
N ALA A 88 19.06 0.48 -18.79
CA ALA A 88 19.76 -0.79 -18.61
C ALA A 88 18.86 -1.85 -17.94
N ALA A 89 18.07 -1.46 -16.93
CA ALA A 89 17.11 -2.36 -16.29
C ALA A 89 15.98 -2.77 -17.27
N LEU A 90 15.47 -1.85 -18.08
CA LEU A 90 14.43 -2.17 -19.08
C LEU A 90 14.93 -3.13 -20.17
N ALA A 91 16.19 -3.00 -20.58
CA ALA A 91 16.83 -3.89 -21.55
C ALA A 91 17.14 -5.30 -21.00
N ASN A 92 17.16 -5.48 -19.68
CA ASN A 92 17.47 -6.77 -19.08
C ASN A 92 16.35 -7.80 -19.33
N GLU A 93 16.67 -8.90 -20.00
CA GLU A 93 15.72 -9.98 -20.36
C GLU A 93 15.30 -10.84 -19.15
N THR A 94 16.03 -10.81 -18.04
CA THR A 94 15.69 -11.61 -16.85
C THR A 94 14.53 -11.04 -16.04
N TYR A 95 14.16 -9.78 -16.28
CA TYR A 95 13.08 -9.10 -15.56
C TYR A 95 11.73 -9.36 -16.20
N ASP A 96 10.74 -9.53 -15.33
CA ASP A 96 9.36 -9.77 -15.74
C ASP A 96 8.78 -8.55 -16.47
N ILE A 97 7.85 -8.82 -17.40
CA ILE A 97 7.21 -7.79 -18.21
C ILE A 97 6.52 -6.73 -17.34
N MET A 98 5.85 -7.11 -16.25
CA MET A 98 5.16 -6.17 -15.37
C MET A 98 6.12 -5.26 -14.62
N GLN A 99 7.30 -5.78 -14.25
CA GLN A 99 8.37 -4.98 -13.65
C GLN A 99 8.87 -3.92 -14.63
N LYS A 100 9.08 -4.30 -15.89
CA LYS A 100 9.47 -3.37 -16.95
C LYS A 100 8.41 -2.31 -17.21
N LEU A 101 7.14 -2.71 -17.32
CA LEU A 101 6.03 -1.78 -17.56
C LEU A 101 5.87 -0.77 -16.42
N ARG A 102 5.95 -1.21 -15.16
CA ARG A 102 5.90 -0.34 -13.98
C ARG A 102 7.05 0.65 -13.96
N LEU A 103 8.28 0.19 -14.19
CA LEU A 103 9.47 1.03 -14.21
C LEU A 103 9.41 2.07 -15.34
N LEU A 104 8.95 1.65 -16.53
CA LEU A 104 8.74 2.55 -17.67
C LEU A 104 7.69 3.61 -17.38
N LEU A 105 6.54 3.23 -16.78
CA LEU A 105 5.52 4.19 -16.39
C LEU A 105 6.08 5.22 -15.40
N LEU A 106 6.79 4.78 -14.36
CA LEU A 106 7.43 5.68 -13.40
C LEU A 106 8.45 6.62 -14.05
N LEU A 107 9.23 6.14 -15.03
CA LEU A 107 10.15 6.98 -15.79
C LEU A 107 9.42 8.08 -16.58
N ILE A 108 8.30 7.74 -17.22
CA ILE A 108 7.49 8.69 -17.99
C ILE A 108 6.89 9.75 -17.06
N LEU A 109 6.35 9.33 -15.92
CA LEU A 109 5.81 10.22 -14.89
C LEU A 109 6.90 11.13 -14.29
N TYR A 110 8.10 10.60 -14.07
CA TYR A 110 9.26 11.36 -13.62
C TYR A 110 9.64 12.47 -14.62
N LYS A 111 9.66 12.14 -15.91
CA LYS A 111 9.94 13.07 -17.02
C LYS A 111 8.81 14.07 -17.31
N LYS A 112 7.67 13.94 -16.62
CA LYS A 112 6.44 14.67 -16.92
C LYS A 112 5.97 14.48 -18.37
N GLY A 113 6.06 13.25 -18.86
CA GLY A 113 5.60 12.87 -20.20
C GLY A 113 6.73 12.72 -21.21
N VAL A 114 6.43 12.09 -22.34
CA VAL A 114 7.37 11.79 -23.42
C VAL A 114 6.69 11.95 -24.78
N THR A 115 7.44 12.12 -25.86
CA THR A 115 6.83 12.08 -27.20
C THR A 115 6.49 10.64 -27.57
N LYS A 116 5.48 10.44 -28.44
CA LYS A 116 5.12 9.10 -28.94
C LYS A 116 6.29 8.40 -29.63
N GLN A 117 7.09 9.14 -30.38
CA GLN A 117 8.31 8.61 -31.02
C GLN A 117 9.32 8.09 -29.99
N ASN A 118 9.54 8.83 -28.90
CA ASN A 118 10.45 8.42 -27.84
C ASN A 118 9.89 7.20 -27.06
N PHE A 119 8.59 7.19 -26.80
CA PHE A 119 7.92 6.03 -26.20
C PHE A 119 8.10 4.76 -27.05
N ASP A 120 7.80 4.84 -28.34
CA ASP A 120 7.95 3.72 -29.27
C ASP A 120 9.40 3.24 -29.35
N HIS A 121 10.37 4.16 -29.30
CA HIS A 121 11.78 3.84 -29.26
C HIS A 121 12.15 3.08 -27.98
N ILE A 122 11.73 3.56 -26.81
CA ILE A 122 12.00 2.91 -25.51
C ILE A 122 11.39 1.51 -25.49
N VAL A 123 10.12 1.36 -25.88
CA VAL A 123 9.40 0.07 -25.92
C VAL A 123 10.15 -0.95 -26.79
N ARG A 124 10.55 -0.55 -28.01
CA ARG A 124 11.32 -1.42 -28.92
C ARG A 124 12.69 -1.79 -28.36
N SER A 125 13.44 -0.82 -27.83
CA SER A 125 14.78 -1.05 -27.27
C SER A 125 14.77 -1.93 -26.01
N SER A 126 13.64 -1.99 -25.32
CA SER A 126 13.47 -2.74 -24.06
C SER A 126 12.91 -4.17 -24.26
N GLY A 127 12.66 -4.57 -25.50
CA GLY A 127 12.06 -5.87 -25.81
C GLY A 127 10.60 -6.02 -25.37
N ILE A 128 9.90 -4.91 -25.10
CA ILE A 128 8.50 -4.92 -24.67
C ILE A 128 7.61 -5.06 -25.92
N ARG A 129 6.68 -6.02 -25.90
CA ARG A 129 5.72 -6.17 -27.01
C ARG A 129 4.75 -5.00 -27.02
N LEU A 130 4.33 -4.58 -28.22
CA LEU A 130 3.35 -3.48 -28.37
C LEU A 130 2.02 -3.77 -27.67
N SER A 131 1.60 -5.04 -27.62
CA SER A 131 0.42 -5.46 -26.86
C SER A 131 0.56 -5.16 -25.37
N ASP A 132 1.73 -5.40 -24.79
CA ASP A 132 1.98 -5.19 -23.36
C ASP A 132 2.10 -3.68 -23.07
N ALA A 133 2.74 -2.93 -23.98
CA ALA A 133 2.84 -1.48 -23.92
C ALA A 133 1.47 -0.77 -23.92
N SER A 134 0.44 -1.40 -24.50
CA SER A 134 -0.93 -0.85 -24.47
C SER A 134 -1.47 -0.69 -23.04
N THR A 135 -0.99 -1.52 -22.10
CA THR A 135 -1.28 -1.40 -20.66
C THR A 135 -0.88 -0.04 -20.11
N ILE A 136 0.25 0.51 -20.55
CA ILE A 136 0.69 1.85 -20.17
C ILE A 136 -0.17 2.90 -20.85
N THR A 137 -0.51 2.74 -22.13
CA THR A 137 -1.33 3.72 -22.85
C THR A 137 -2.75 3.83 -22.32
N ASN A 138 -3.28 2.79 -21.67
CA ASN A 138 -4.59 2.83 -21.04
C ASN A 138 -4.69 3.86 -19.91
N ILE A 139 -3.57 4.36 -19.38
CA ILE A 139 -3.57 5.46 -18.41
C ILE A 139 -4.18 6.75 -18.97
N LEU A 140 -4.23 6.90 -20.30
CA LEU A 140 -4.93 7.99 -20.96
C LEU A 140 -6.43 8.03 -20.61
N HIS A 141 -7.03 6.90 -20.22
CA HIS A 141 -8.41 6.84 -19.74
C HIS A 141 -8.59 7.34 -18.30
N LEU A 142 -7.49 7.63 -17.59
CA LEU A 142 -7.49 8.21 -16.25
C LEU A 142 -7.09 9.70 -16.28
N ASP A 143 -7.31 10.37 -17.42
CA ASP A 143 -6.98 11.77 -17.68
C ASP A 143 -5.49 12.15 -17.50
N ILE A 144 -4.60 11.16 -17.61
CA ILE A 144 -3.15 11.37 -17.58
C ILE A 144 -2.58 11.25 -18.99
N ASP A 145 -2.24 12.39 -19.60
CA ASP A 145 -1.63 12.41 -20.94
C ASP A 145 -0.10 12.22 -20.89
N ILE A 146 0.33 10.96 -21.00
CA ILE A 146 1.75 10.59 -21.04
C ILE A 146 2.48 11.05 -22.31
N PHE A 147 1.76 11.42 -23.37
CA PHE A 147 2.32 11.78 -24.68
C PHE A 147 2.51 13.29 -24.88
N ARG A 148 2.17 14.09 -23.88
CA ARG A 148 2.39 15.55 -23.85
C ARG A 148 3.48 15.90 -22.82
N PRO A 149 4.75 16.06 -23.26
CA PRO A 149 5.83 16.47 -22.38
C PRO A 149 5.49 17.78 -21.64
N GLY A 150 5.77 17.81 -20.34
CA GLY A 150 5.48 18.94 -19.45
C GLY A 150 4.07 18.98 -18.88
N HIS A 151 3.13 18.21 -19.43
CA HIS A 151 1.72 18.19 -19.01
C HIS A 151 1.30 16.91 -18.28
N CYS A 152 2.17 15.90 -18.25
CA CYS A 152 1.93 14.70 -17.45
C CYS A 152 2.32 14.99 -16.00
N GLU A 153 1.42 15.58 -15.24
CA GLU A 153 1.54 15.69 -13.79
C GLU A 153 0.63 14.64 -13.14
N PRO A 154 1.18 13.52 -12.64
CA PRO A 154 0.37 12.46 -12.05
C PRO A 154 -0.30 12.85 -10.73
N PHE A 155 0.10 13.97 -10.14
CA PHE A 155 -0.29 14.37 -8.80
C PHE A 155 -0.65 15.84 -8.76
N ASP A 156 -1.64 16.16 -7.94
CA ASP A 156 -2.02 17.52 -7.64
C ASP A 156 -0.90 18.21 -6.84
N PRO A 157 -0.31 19.33 -7.32
CA PRO A 157 0.74 20.06 -6.61
C PRO A 157 0.31 20.51 -5.20
N TYR A 158 -0.99 20.70 -4.98
CA TYR A 158 -1.55 21.10 -3.69
C TYR A 158 -1.65 19.95 -2.68
N VAL A 159 -1.64 18.70 -3.13
CA VAL A 159 -1.47 17.53 -2.27
C VAL A 159 0.03 17.28 -2.14
N ALA A 160 0.69 18.11 -1.32
CA ALA A 160 2.12 17.96 -1.08
C ALA A 160 2.42 16.51 -0.69
N GLN A 161 3.39 15.90 -1.35
CA GLN A 161 3.89 14.61 -0.92
C GLN A 161 4.68 14.79 0.37
N TYR A 162 3.98 14.72 1.51
CA TYR A 162 4.62 14.61 2.81
C TYR A 162 5.37 13.29 2.87
N THR A 163 6.69 13.40 2.97
CA THR A 163 7.56 12.28 3.31
C THR A 163 8.24 12.70 4.59
N ASP A 164 7.85 12.14 5.73
CA ASP A 164 8.56 12.36 7.00
C ASP A 164 9.86 11.55 6.96
N PRO A 165 11.03 12.18 6.80
CA PRO A 165 12.28 11.45 6.71
C PRO A 165 12.61 10.67 7.99
N SER A 166 12.10 11.13 9.14
CA SER A 166 12.36 10.49 10.44
C SER A 166 11.67 9.14 10.57
N ARG A 167 10.60 8.91 9.82
CA ARG A 167 9.83 7.64 9.81
C ARG A 167 10.35 6.63 8.80
N VAL A 168 11.27 7.01 7.92
CA VAL A 168 11.85 6.12 6.92
C VAL A 168 12.90 5.23 7.58
N LYS A 169 12.48 4.01 7.95
CA LYS A 169 13.39 3.00 8.50
C LYS A 169 14.26 2.31 7.43
N TYR A 170 13.79 2.25 6.19
CA TYR A 170 14.41 1.46 5.12
C TYR A 170 14.63 2.30 3.86
N LYS A 171 15.84 2.22 3.28
CA LYS A 171 16.22 2.95 2.06
C LYS A 171 15.39 2.56 0.83
N GLN A 172 14.85 1.36 0.79
CA GLN A 172 14.00 0.85 -0.30
C GLN A 172 12.49 1.01 -0.04
N SER A 173 12.11 1.67 1.07
CA SER A 173 10.71 1.89 1.45
C SER A 173 10.52 3.33 1.94
N ARG A 174 10.86 4.30 1.08
CA ARG A 174 10.82 5.73 1.36
C ARG A 174 9.52 6.38 0.91
N TRP A 175 8.93 5.89 -0.19
CA TRP A 175 7.71 6.43 -0.78
C TRP A 175 6.51 6.23 0.16
N SER A 176 5.73 7.29 0.37
CA SER A 176 4.46 7.23 1.08
C SER A 176 3.29 7.47 0.11
N PRO A 177 2.22 6.65 0.16
CA PRO A 177 1.01 6.88 -0.62
C PRO A 177 0.40 8.25 -0.36
N LEU A 178 0.01 8.95 -1.42
CA LEU A 178 -0.63 10.28 -1.31
C LEU A 178 -1.91 10.27 -0.48
N LEU A 179 -2.62 9.14 -0.48
CA LEU A 179 -3.80 8.96 0.34
C LEU A 179 -3.53 9.25 1.82
N LYS A 180 -2.34 8.92 2.33
CA LYS A 180 -1.96 9.22 3.72
C LYS A 180 -2.06 10.73 4.01
N ASN A 181 -1.65 11.57 3.06
CA ASN A 181 -1.66 13.02 3.23
C ASN A 181 -3.06 13.60 3.15
N VAL A 182 -3.90 13.03 2.28
CA VAL A 182 -5.33 13.37 2.20
C VAL A 182 -6.01 13.05 3.52
N ILE A 183 -5.76 11.86 4.08
CA ILE A 183 -6.29 11.43 5.38
C ILE A 183 -5.83 12.38 6.50
N LEU A 184 -4.52 12.65 6.60
CA LEU A 184 -3.98 13.54 7.63
C LEU A 184 -4.55 14.96 7.51
N SER A 185 -4.65 15.49 6.29
CA SER A 185 -5.23 16.82 6.04
C SER A 185 -6.72 16.87 6.37
N ALA A 186 -7.45 15.76 6.16
CA ALA A 186 -8.85 15.64 6.55
C ALA A 186 -9.01 15.66 8.07
N ILE A 187 -8.18 14.90 8.80
CA ILE A 187 -8.17 14.85 10.26
C ILE A 187 -7.84 16.22 10.86
N ASP A 188 -6.85 16.91 10.30
CA ASP A 188 -6.43 18.26 10.70
C ASP A 188 -7.45 19.36 10.31
N GLY A 189 -8.49 19.04 9.54
CA GLY A 189 -9.43 20.03 9.00
C GLY A 189 -8.83 20.99 7.96
N LYS A 190 -7.65 20.68 7.42
CA LYS A 190 -6.90 21.50 6.45
C LYS A 190 -7.11 21.07 5.00
N LEU A 191 -7.94 20.06 4.76
CA LEU A 191 -8.24 19.58 3.41
C LEU A 191 -8.92 20.69 2.58
N SER A 192 -8.41 20.92 1.36
CA SER A 192 -8.92 21.99 0.50
C SER A 192 -10.38 21.74 0.11
N LYS A 193 -11.26 22.70 0.46
CA LYS A 193 -12.69 22.65 0.16
C LYS A 193 -13.01 22.85 -1.33
N ASP A 194 -12.08 23.44 -2.08
CA ASP A 194 -12.20 23.62 -3.53
C ASP A 194 -11.99 22.30 -4.27
N ARG A 195 -10.99 21.51 -3.83
CA ARG A 195 -10.65 20.21 -4.43
C ARG A 195 -11.49 19.06 -3.88
N PHE A 196 -11.87 19.14 -2.61
CA PHE A 196 -12.71 18.16 -1.92
C PHE A 196 -13.97 18.85 -1.39
N PRO A 197 -14.89 19.29 -2.28
CA PRO A 197 -16.12 19.96 -1.87
C PRO A 197 -17.08 18.99 -1.20
N PHE A 198 -17.83 19.50 -0.22
CA PHE A 198 -18.98 18.79 0.33
C PHE A 198 -20.18 18.92 -0.61
N PHE A 199 -20.90 17.83 -0.82
CA PHE A 199 -22.09 17.84 -1.69
C PHE A 199 -23.21 18.75 -1.16
N ASN A 200 -23.31 18.89 0.17
CA ASN A 200 -24.23 19.83 0.80
C ASN A 200 -23.43 21.04 1.29
N ASN A 201 -23.76 22.23 0.78
CA ASN A 201 -23.19 23.53 1.18
C ASN A 201 -23.54 23.95 2.62
N ASP A 202 -23.84 23.02 3.51
CA ASP A 202 -24.09 23.35 4.91
C ASP A 202 -22.75 23.71 5.57
N LYS A 203 -22.61 25.02 5.78
CA LYS A 203 -21.62 25.72 6.59
C LYS A 203 -20.76 24.78 7.41
N GLY A 204 -19.55 24.52 6.89
CA GLY A 204 -18.43 23.83 7.54
C GLY A 204 -18.75 23.27 8.91
N GLN A 205 -19.33 22.08 8.93
CA GLN A 205 -19.29 21.29 10.14
C GLN A 205 -17.82 20.93 10.31
N GLU A 206 -17.13 21.62 11.22
CA GLU A 206 -15.89 21.10 11.80
C GLU A 206 -16.15 19.63 12.11
N LEU A 207 -15.21 18.75 11.77
CA LEU A 207 -15.30 17.33 12.10
C LEU A 207 -15.18 17.18 13.62
N THR A 208 -16.20 17.62 14.35
CA THR A 208 -16.30 17.46 15.80
C THR A 208 -16.65 16.01 16.06
N PRO A 209 -15.91 15.31 16.95
CA PRO A 209 -16.25 13.95 17.33
C PRO A 209 -17.69 13.87 17.80
N ILE A 210 -18.49 13.06 17.11
CA ILE A 210 -19.88 12.82 17.49
C ILE A 210 -19.84 11.89 18.70
N GLU A 211 -20.06 12.41 19.90
CA GLU A 211 -20.33 11.58 21.08
C GLU A 211 -21.67 10.87 20.86
N ARG A 212 -21.66 9.55 20.65
CA ARG A 212 -22.88 8.75 20.57
C ARG A 212 -23.14 8.07 21.90
N THR A 213 -24.19 8.52 22.59
CA THR A 213 -24.82 7.81 23.71
C THR A 213 -25.62 6.62 23.20
N GLY A 214 -24.91 5.54 22.84
CA GLY A 214 -25.51 4.26 22.44
C GLY A 214 -25.21 3.18 23.48
N TYR A 215 -26.13 2.94 24.40
CA TYR A 215 -26.12 1.74 25.25
C TYR A 215 -26.15 0.51 24.33
N TRP A 216 -25.28 -0.48 24.62
CA TRP A 216 -25.22 -1.82 24.01
C TRP A 216 -24.31 -2.02 22.78
N CYS A 217 -22.98 -1.83 22.92
CA CYS A 217 -21.97 -2.79 22.44
C CYS A 217 -20.52 -2.46 22.89
N VAL A 218 -19.93 -3.45 23.58
CA VAL A 218 -18.51 -3.88 23.77
C VAL A 218 -17.36 -2.92 23.40
N ASP A 219 -16.44 -2.76 24.37
CA ASP A 219 -15.17 -2.01 24.40
C ASP A 219 -15.24 -0.47 24.41
N LYS A 220 -15.39 0.06 25.63
CA LYS A 220 -15.45 1.49 26.01
C LYS A 220 -14.25 2.38 25.61
N LYS A 221 -13.27 1.88 24.85
CA LYS A 221 -12.11 2.70 24.41
C LYS A 221 -12.40 3.58 23.19
N TYR A 222 -13.48 3.30 22.44
CA TYR A 222 -13.74 3.92 21.14
C TYR A 222 -15.11 4.64 21.05
N GLU A 223 -15.82 4.85 22.17
CA GLU A 223 -17.18 5.45 22.18
C GLU A 223 -17.25 6.87 21.58
N ASN A 224 -16.12 7.58 21.50
CA ASN A 224 -16.04 8.97 21.01
C ASN A 224 -15.12 9.16 19.78
N ALA A 225 -14.76 8.10 19.05
CA ALA A 225 -13.86 8.23 17.91
C ALA A 225 -14.58 8.76 16.66
N SER A 226 -14.04 9.80 16.03
CA SER A 226 -14.51 10.31 14.74
C SER A 226 -14.22 9.28 13.64
N ARG A 227 -15.17 9.08 12.72
CA ARG A 227 -15.02 8.09 11.64
C ARG A 227 -14.74 8.77 10.31
N LEU A 228 -13.70 8.32 9.61
CA LEU A 228 -13.37 8.75 8.27
C LEU A 228 -13.50 7.56 7.31
N PHE A 229 -14.42 7.68 6.34
CA PHE A 229 -14.59 6.70 5.28
C PHE A 229 -13.99 7.23 3.98
N VAL A 230 -13.06 6.47 3.39
CA VAL A 230 -12.45 6.78 2.10
C VAL A 230 -12.86 5.70 1.10
N PHE A 231 -13.60 6.08 0.08
CA PHE A 231 -13.94 5.18 -1.03
C PHE A 231 -13.06 5.48 -2.24
N ILE A 232 -12.38 4.45 -2.76
CA ILE A 232 -11.48 4.58 -3.92
C ILE A 232 -12.09 3.85 -5.12
N VAL A 233 -12.59 4.63 -6.07
CA VAL A 233 -13.14 4.12 -7.32
C VAL A 233 -12.00 3.57 -8.17
N GLY A 234 -12.14 2.32 -8.64
CA GLY A 234 -11.11 1.63 -9.41
C GLY A 234 -10.19 0.77 -8.53
N GLY A 235 -10.30 0.85 -7.21
CA GLY A 235 -9.64 -0.05 -6.27
C GLY A 235 -8.48 0.58 -5.50
N ALA A 236 -8.05 -0.08 -4.43
CA ALA A 236 -6.95 0.35 -3.56
C ALA A 236 -5.83 -0.69 -3.52
N THR A 237 -4.63 -0.23 -3.25
CA THR A 237 -3.44 -1.04 -3.06
C THR A 237 -3.22 -1.37 -1.58
N TYR A 238 -2.44 -2.42 -1.30
CA TYR A 238 -2.09 -2.76 0.09
C TYR A 238 -1.32 -1.66 0.82
N SER A 239 -0.52 -0.85 0.10
CA SER A 239 0.20 0.26 0.70
C SER A 239 -0.76 1.37 1.17
N GLU A 240 -1.78 1.68 0.37
CA GLU A 240 -2.85 2.62 0.76
C GLU A 240 -3.65 2.10 1.96
N MET A 241 -4.02 0.82 1.96
CA MET A 241 -4.71 0.18 3.09
C MET A 241 -3.87 0.25 4.37
N ARG A 242 -2.57 -0.04 4.29
CA ARG A 242 -1.63 0.05 5.42
C ARG A 242 -1.60 1.46 6.03
N CYS A 243 -1.68 2.50 5.20
CA CYS A 243 -1.63 3.87 5.68
C CYS A 243 -2.78 4.21 6.63
N ALA A 244 -3.99 3.67 6.44
CA ALA A 244 -5.09 3.89 7.39
C ALA A 244 -4.73 3.36 8.78
N TYR A 245 -4.14 2.16 8.88
CA TYR A 245 -3.72 1.59 10.16
C TYR A 245 -2.58 2.37 10.81
N GLU A 246 -1.59 2.80 10.02
CA GLU A 246 -0.50 3.65 10.51
C GLU A 246 -1.05 4.96 11.11
N VAL A 247 -2.03 5.60 10.47
CA VAL A 247 -2.63 6.84 10.97
C VAL A 247 -3.50 6.56 12.19
N MET A 248 -4.31 5.50 12.22
CA MET A 248 -5.12 5.15 13.40
C MET A 248 -4.27 4.84 14.65
N GLN A 249 -3.06 4.29 14.48
CA GLN A 249 -2.13 4.07 15.59
C GLN A 249 -1.63 5.40 16.19
N ASP A 250 -1.41 6.40 15.34
CA ASP A 250 -0.95 7.73 15.77
C ASP A 250 -2.11 8.60 16.30
N TYR A 251 -3.31 8.45 15.74
CA TYR A 251 -4.51 9.24 16.04
C TYR A 251 -5.62 8.35 16.62
N THR A 252 -5.50 8.03 17.91
CA THR A 252 -6.41 7.11 18.62
C THR A 252 -7.87 7.59 18.72
N GLY A 253 -8.12 8.88 18.46
CA GLY A 253 -9.47 9.46 18.40
C GLY A 253 -10.17 9.31 17.05
N TRP A 254 -9.56 8.60 16.08
CA TRP A 254 -10.10 8.43 14.74
C TRP A 254 -10.15 6.96 14.32
N GLU A 255 -11.28 6.56 13.73
CA GLU A 255 -11.42 5.29 13.03
C GLU A 255 -11.45 5.55 11.53
N ILE A 256 -10.52 4.95 10.78
CA ILE A 256 -10.32 5.21 9.35
C ILE A 256 -10.60 3.94 8.57
N PHE A 257 -11.54 4.01 7.64
CA PHE A 257 -11.95 2.89 6.81
C PHE A 257 -11.67 3.20 5.34
N ILE A 258 -10.81 2.39 4.72
CA ILE A 258 -10.60 2.43 3.27
C ILE A 258 -11.48 1.35 2.63
N ILE A 259 -12.35 1.79 1.73
CA ILE A 259 -13.30 0.93 1.03
C ILE A 259 -12.89 0.91 -0.46
N PRO A 260 -12.17 -0.11 -0.91
CA PRO A 260 -11.84 -0.27 -2.32
C PRO A 260 -13.01 -0.87 -3.10
N SER A 261 -13.18 -0.46 -4.37
CA SER A 261 -14.03 -1.23 -5.30
C SER A 261 -13.40 -2.58 -5.69
N LEU A 262 -12.08 -2.68 -5.63
CA LEU A 262 -11.27 -3.89 -5.87
C LEU A 262 -9.92 -3.76 -5.15
N ILE A 263 -9.35 -4.83 -4.63
CA ILE A 263 -7.96 -4.81 -4.13
C ILE A 263 -7.01 -5.03 -5.31
N ARG A 264 -6.09 -4.07 -5.54
CA ARG A 264 -5.11 -4.10 -6.64
C ARG A 264 -3.82 -4.81 -6.22
N ASN A 265 -3.27 -5.63 -7.14
CA ASN A 265 -1.98 -6.32 -7.03
C ASN A 265 -0.98 -5.79 -8.06
#